data_AF-A0A401JZN2-F1
#
_entry.id   AF-A0A401JZN2-F1
#
_cell.length_a   1.000
_cell.length_b   1.000
_cell.length_c   1.000
_cell.angle_alpha   90.00
_cell.angle_beta   90.00
_cell.angle_gamma   90.00
#
_symmetry.space_group_name_H-M   'P 1'
#
loop_
_entity.id
_entity.type
_entity.pdbx_description
1 polymer ?
#
loop_
_entity_poly.entity_id
_entity_poly.type
_entity_poly.pdbx_seq_one_letter_code
_entity_poly.pdbx_strand_id
1 'polypeptide(L)' 'MANQEATTPIWFALRIAPNVFGIFDAFASEQDRQAHLDGPIAKALMANAAELLASAPEIASIDVLGMKNTLAG' A
#
# COMPACT_ATOMS: atom_id res chain seq x y z
N MET A 1 -9.85 -5.21 4.59
CA MET A 1 -8.74 -4.79 5.47
C MET A 1 -8.42 -3.31 5.25
N ALA A 2 -8.08 -2.87 4.03
CA ALA A 2 -7.76 -1.46 3.74
C ALA A 2 -8.79 -0.45 4.27
N ASN A 3 -10.09 -0.65 4.03
CA ASN A 3 -11.15 0.25 4.54
C ASN A 3 -11.23 0.37 6.07
N GLN A 4 -10.52 -0.47 6.84
CA GLN A 4 -10.47 -0.41 8.31
C GLN A 4 -9.27 0.40 8.81
N GLU A 5 -8.33 0.78 7.94
CA GLU A 5 -7.15 1.57 8.28
C GLU A 5 -7.45 3.05 8.07
N ALA A 6 -7.96 3.72 9.11
CA ALA A 6 -8.28 5.14 9.05
C ALA A 6 -7.08 6.04 8.72
N THR A 7 -5.86 5.55 8.97
CA THR A 7 -4.58 6.23 8.71
C THR A 7 -4.04 6.02 7.29
N THR A 8 -4.71 5.21 6.45
CA THR A 8 -4.36 4.93 5.04
C THR A 8 -5.45 5.47 4.11
N PRO A 9 -5.61 6.80 3.96
CA PRO A 9 -6.73 7.41 3.25
C PRO A 9 -6.70 7.21 1.73
N ILE A 10 -5.51 6.99 1.15
CA ILE A 10 -5.33 6.65 -0.26
C ILE A 10 -4.75 5.24 -0.31
N TRP A 11 -5.42 4.34 -1.00
CA TRP A 11 -4.96 2.97 -1.21
C TRP A 11 -5.41 2.47 -2.57
N PHE A 12 -4.48 1.98 -3.38
CA PHE A 12 -4.74 1.40 -4.70
C PHE A 12 -4.11 0.01 -4.79
N ALA A 13 -4.90 -0.97 -5.22
CA ALA A 13 -4.38 -2.20 -5.78
C ALA A 13 -4.11 -1.99 -7.28
N LEU A 14 -2.92 -2.32 -7.73
CA LEU A 14 -2.46 -2.07 -9.09
C LEU A 14 -2.11 -3.37 -9.79
N ARG A 15 -2.46 -3.45 -11.08
CA ARG A 15 -1.85 -4.38 -12.04
C ARG A 15 -0.99 -3.56 -13.00
N ILE A 16 0.31 -3.79 -12.96
CA ILE A 16 1.31 -3.04 -13.75
C ILE A 16 1.62 -3.78 -15.05
N ALA A 17 1.69 -5.11 -14.99
CA ALA A 17 1.89 -6.00 -16.12
C ALA A 17 1.09 -7.31 -15.90
N PRO A 18 1.08 -8.28 -16.84
CA PRO A 18 0.30 -9.50 -16.70
C PRO A 18 0.48 -10.25 -15.37
N ASN A 19 1.71 -10.27 -14.85
CA ASN A 19 2.14 -10.92 -13.60
C ASN A 19 2.91 -9.98 -12.66
N VAL A 20 2.79 -8.66 -12.84
CA VAL A 20 3.41 -7.66 -11.96
C VAL A 20 2.31 -6.82 -11.35
N PHE A 21 2.26 -6.82 -10.03
CA PHE A 21 1.24 -6.15 -9.23
C PHE A 21 1.90 -5.22 -8.22
N GLY A 22 1.15 -4.24 -7.74
CA GLY A 22 1.65 -3.29 -6.76
C GLY A 22 0.54 -2.77 -5.87
N ILE A 23 0.96 -2.13 -4.78
CA ILE A 23 0.10 -1.32 -3.94
C ILE A 23 0.69 0.08 -3.96
N PHE A 24 -0.17 1.09 -4.12
CA PHE A 24 0.18 2.47 -3.82
C PHE A 24 -0.73 2.95 -2.71
N ASP A 25 -0.12 3.40 -1.61
CA ASP A 25 -0.79 4.00 -0.49
C ASP A 25 -0.14 5.34 -0.14
N ALA A 26 -0.95 6.24 0.41
CA ALA A 26 -0.45 7.53 0.89
C ALA A 26 -0.96 7.80 2.30
N PHE A 27 -0.10 8.45 3.08
CA PHE A 27 -0.25 8.63 4.51
C PHE A 27 -0.09 10.11 4.87
N ALA A 28 -0.73 10.57 5.94
CA ALA A 28 -0.58 11.94 6.41
C ALA A 28 0.76 12.16 7.15
N SER A 29 1.38 11.09 7.67
CA SER A 29 2.62 11.14 8.43
C SER A 29 3.44 9.85 8.31
N GLU A 30 4.68 9.91 8.78
CA GLU A 30 5.54 8.72 8.92
C GLU A 30 4.95 7.69 9.88
N GLN A 31 4.35 8.15 10.98
CA GLN A 31 3.75 7.29 11.97
C GLN A 31 2.59 6.49 11.38
N ASP A 32 1.78 7.12 10.54
CA ASP A 32 0.66 6.47 9.84
C ASP A 32 1.17 5.43 8.82
N ARG A 33 2.26 5.74 8.11
CA ARG A 33 2.93 4.77 7.23
C ARG A 33 3.43 3.56 8.00
N GLN A 34 4.06 3.78 9.15
CA GLN A 34 4.55 2.68 9.99
C GLN A 34 3.38 1.83 10.53
N ALA A 35 2.27 2.47 10.92
CA ALA A 35 1.07 1.75 11.35
C ALA A 35 0.51 0.82 10.25
N HIS A 36 0.57 1.24 8.98
CA HIS A 36 0.21 0.39 7.84
C HIS A 36 1.19 -0.78 7.64
N LEU A 37 2.49 -0.51 7.68
CA LEU A 37 3.53 -1.54 7.52
C LEU A 37 3.53 -2.60 8.62
N ASP A 38 3.15 -2.23 9.84
CA ASP A 38 2.95 -3.16 10.97
C ASP A 38 1.52 -3.74 11.02
N GLY A 39 0.67 -3.32 10.07
CA GLY A 39 -0.75 -3.58 10.04
C GLY A 39 -1.15 -4.97 9.51
N PRO A 40 -2.46 -5.27 9.53
CA PRO A 40 -2.98 -6.57 9.10
C PRO A 40 -2.70 -6.89 7.62
N ILE A 41 -2.67 -5.88 6.75
CA ILE A 41 -2.43 -6.08 5.30
C ILE A 41 -1.01 -6.59 5.07
N ALA A 42 0.00 -5.90 5.61
CA ALA A 42 1.40 -6.30 5.49
C ALA A 42 1.65 -7.68 6.10
N LYS A 43 1.07 -7.96 7.28
CA LYS A 43 1.12 -9.29 7.91
C LYS A 43 0.51 -10.38 7.03
N ALA A 44 -0.66 -10.13 6.45
CA ALA A 44 -1.32 -11.07 5.56
C ALA A 44 -0.49 -11.32 4.29
N LEU A 45 0.10 -10.27 3.69
CA LEU A 45 0.99 -10.43 2.53
C LEU A 45 2.20 -11.29 2.88
N MET A 46 2.88 -11.00 3.99
CA MET A 46 4.06 -11.77 4.41
C MET A 46 3.72 -13.22 4.74
N ALA A 47 2.55 -13.48 5.34
CA ALA A 47 2.09 -14.84 5.63
C ALA A 47 1.84 -15.68 4.35
N ASN A 48 1.55 -15.03 3.22
CA ASN A 48 1.27 -15.71 1.94
C ASN A 48 2.38 -15.47 0.89
N ALA A 49 3.49 -14.83 1.27
CA ALA A 49 4.49 -14.34 0.31
C ALA A 49 5.10 -15.48 -0.52
N ALA A 50 5.40 -16.62 0.10
CA ALA A 50 5.99 -17.77 -0.59
C ALA A 50 5.06 -18.44 -1.61
N GLU A 51 3.75 -18.32 -1.42
CA GLU A 51 2.74 -18.88 -2.33
C GLU A 51 2.43 -17.91 -3.47
N LEU A 52 2.32 -16.62 -3.16
CA LEU A 52 1.80 -15.61 -4.08
C LEU A 52 2.87 -14.87 -4.87
N LEU A 53 4.09 -14.74 -4.34
CA LEU A 53 5.12 -13.88 -4.91
C LEU A 53 6.28 -14.71 -5.47
N ALA A 54 6.70 -14.37 -6.69
CA ALA A 54 7.87 -14.97 -7.33
C ALA A 54 9.19 -14.60 -6.64
N SER A 55 9.20 -13.52 -5.86
CA SER A 55 10.33 -13.03 -5.06
C SER A 55 9.79 -12.19 -3.90
N ALA A 56 10.65 -11.83 -2.93
CA ALA A 56 10.27 -10.86 -1.91
C ALA A 56 9.76 -9.56 -2.55
N PRO A 57 8.72 -8.91 -1.98
CA PRO A 57 8.21 -7.66 -2.52
C PRO A 57 9.21 -6.53 -2.27
N GLU A 58 9.28 -5.60 -3.21
CA GLU A 58 10.00 -4.34 -3.04
C GLU A 58 9.09 -3.34 -2.31
N ILE A 59 9.61 -2.70 -1.26
CA ILE A 59 8.91 -1.67 -0.50
C ILE A 59 9.72 -0.37 -0.64
N ALA A 60 9.17 0.59 -1.38
CA ALA A 60 9.79 1.89 -1.62
C ALA A 60 9.13 2.98 -0.77
N SER A 61 9.89 3.63 0.09
CA SER A 61 9.46 4.85 0.77
C SER A 61 9.59 6.04 -0.17
N ILE A 62 8.47 6.67 -0.52
CA ILE A 62 8.41 7.76 -1.50
C ILE A 62 7.80 9.00 -0.84
N ASP A 63 8.43 10.16 -1.06
CA ASP A 63 7.90 11.45 -0.63
C ASP A 63 6.93 12.00 -1.68
N VAL A 64 5.70 12.29 -1.25
CA VAL A 64 4.68 12.90 -2.11
C VAL A 64 4.86 14.42 -2.07
N LEU A 65 5.48 14.97 -3.11
CA LEU A 65 5.74 16.42 -3.22
C LEU A 65 4.49 17.24 -3.58
N GLY A 66 3.46 16.58 -4.09
CA GLY A 66 2.20 17.23 -4.44
C GLY A 66 1.14 16.19 -4.77
N MET A 67 -0.08 16.46 -4.33
CA MET A 67 -1.25 15.67 -4.66
C MET A 67 -2.25 16.59 -5.35
N LYS A 68 -2.64 16.25 -6.57
CA LYS A 68 -3.83 16.81 -7.20
C LYS A 68 -4.97 15.84 -7.03
N ASN A 69 -5.93 16.19 -6.20
CA ASN A 69 -7.16 15.43 -6.05
C ASN A 69 -8.38 16.38 -6.09
N THR A 70 -9.15 16.31 -7.18
CA THR A 70 -10.52 16.83 -7.41
C THR A 70 -11.11 16.01 -8.59
N LEU A 71 -12.32 15.41 -8.64
CA LEU A 71 -13.63 15.47 -7.95
C LEU A 71 -14.37 14.09 -7.98
N ALA A 72 -15.25 13.83 -7.00
CA ALA A 72 -16.69 13.62 -7.22
C ALA A 72 -17.43 14.35 -6.08
N GLY A 73 -18.45 15.14 -6.44
CA GLY A 73 -19.29 15.88 -5.49
C GLY A 73 -20.24 14.99 -4.70
#